data_AF-A0A1V8YVS6-F1
#
_entry.id   AF-A0A1V8YVS6-F1
#
_cell.length_a   1.000
_cell.length_b   1.000
_cell.length_c   1.000
_cell.angle_alpha   90.00
_cell.angle_beta   90.00
_cell.angle_gamma   90.00
#
_symmetry.space_group_name_H-M   'P 1'
#
loop_
_entity.id
_entity.type
_entity.pdbx_description
1 polymer ?
#
loop_
_entity_poly.entity_id
_entity_poly.type
_entity_poly.pdbx_seq_one_letter_code
_entity_poly.pdbx_strand_id
1 'polypeptide(L)'
;MKYEIEVSQTIWNMFSENHSKRYQEMIRYKVNEYLTHDFYRIKPVNLSMKQAIYEMKIHLGKEYFRIAFRIDDKRVHVFYISQTLRKKLFDKEVNQFVIRLSKDY
;
A
#
# COMPACT_ATOMS: atom_id res chain seq x y z
N MET A 1 12.62 -12.21 -7.64
CA MET A 1 11.65 -13.09 -6.94
C MET A 1 10.25 -12.62 -7.35
N LYS A 2 9.28 -13.47 -7.64
CA LYS A 2 7.94 -12.99 -8.08
C LYS A 2 6.95 -13.09 -6.91
N TYR A 3 6.54 -11.95 -6.38
CA TYR A 3 5.47 -11.85 -5.38
C TYR A 3 4.09 -11.85 -6.03
N GLU A 4 3.13 -12.48 -5.38
CA GLU A 4 1.71 -12.41 -5.71
C GLU A 4 1.12 -11.17 -5.03
N ILE A 5 0.69 -10.19 -5.84
CA ILE A 5 0.23 -8.88 -5.33
C ILE A 5 -1.28 -8.77 -5.45
N GLU A 6 -1.95 -8.72 -4.30
CA GLU A 6 -3.37 -8.45 -4.17
C GLU A 6 -3.60 -7.00 -3.77
N VAL A 7 -4.53 -6.33 -4.46
CA VAL A 7 -4.89 -4.92 -4.20
C VAL A 7 -6.33 -4.90 -3.70
N SER A 8 -6.55 -4.37 -2.50
CA SER A 8 -7.85 -4.40 -1.82
C SER A 8 -8.95 -3.66 -2.60
N GLN A 9 -10.19 -4.14 -2.52
CA GLN A 9 -11.33 -3.53 -3.20
C GLN A 9 -11.54 -2.06 -2.80
N THR A 10 -11.18 -1.66 -1.58
CA THR A 10 -11.25 -0.26 -1.15
C THR A 10 -10.42 0.65 -2.06
N ILE A 11 -9.25 0.19 -2.51
CA ILE A 11 -8.42 0.93 -3.46
C ILE A 11 -9.06 0.96 -4.84
N TRP A 12 -9.76 -0.10 -5.25
CA TRP A 12 -10.46 -0.14 -6.53
C TRP A 12 -11.52 0.95 -6.64
N ASN A 13 -12.23 1.17 -5.53
CA ASN A 13 -13.33 2.13 -5.44
C ASN A 13 -12.84 3.58 -5.28
N MET A 14 -11.55 3.81 -5.00
CA MET A 14 -10.99 5.17 -4.89
C MET A 14 -10.71 5.82 -6.25
N PHE A 15 -10.60 5.03 -7.32
CA PHE A 15 -10.31 5.53 -8.65
C PHE A 15 -11.53 5.41 -9.55
N SER A 16 -11.69 6.35 -10.49
CA SER A 16 -12.71 6.20 -11.54
C SER A 16 -12.47 4.93 -12.34
N GLU A 17 -13.55 4.31 -12.84
CA GLU A 17 -13.50 3.02 -13.55
C GLU A 17 -12.47 3.02 -14.68
N ASN A 18 -12.37 4.13 -15.42
CA ASN A 18 -11.43 4.32 -16.53
C ASN A 18 -9.94 4.21 -16.11
N HIS A 19 -9.60 4.50 -14.86
CA HIS A 19 -8.23 4.46 -14.36
C HIS A 19 -7.95 3.30 -13.39
N SER A 20 -8.99 2.70 -12.80
CA SER A 20 -8.85 1.71 -11.72
C SER A 20 -8.03 0.49 -12.14
N LYS A 21 -8.36 -0.15 -13.28
CA LYS A 21 -7.61 -1.33 -13.76
C LYS A 21 -6.14 -1.03 -14.04
N ARG A 22 -5.87 0.07 -14.75
CA ARG A 22 -4.51 0.51 -15.09
C ARG A 22 -3.68 0.80 -13.83
N TYR A 23 -4.26 1.51 -12.86
CA TYR A 23 -3.55 1.86 -11.62
C TYR A 23 -3.27 0.63 -10.76
N GLN A 24 -4.14 -0.37 -10.73
CA GLN A 24 -3.86 -1.63 -10.06
C GLN A 24 -2.68 -2.36 -10.70
N GLU A 25 -2.65 -2.48 -12.03
CA GLU A 25 -1.53 -3.11 -12.74
C GLU A 25 -0.21 -2.39 -12.45
N MET A 26 -0.24 -1.05 -12.42
CA MET A 26 0.91 -0.23 -12.02
C MET A 26 1.33 -0.47 -10.57
N ILE A 27 0.39 -0.57 -9.63
CA ILE A 27 0.67 -0.90 -8.22
C ILE A 27 1.33 -2.28 -8.13
N ARG A 28 0.74 -3.31 -8.77
CA ARG A 28 1.29 -4.68 -8.77
C ARG A 28 2.72 -4.72 -9.30
N TYR A 29 2.95 -4.06 -10.44
CA TYR A 29 4.29 -3.95 -11.03
C TYR A 29 5.27 -3.28 -10.07
N LYS A 30 4.94 -2.10 -9.55
CA LYS A 30 5.86 -1.32 -8.69
C LYS A 30 6.18 -2.00 -7.37
N VAL A 31 5.20 -2.62 -6.73
CA VAL A 31 5.42 -3.34 -5.48
C VAL A 31 6.35 -4.53 -5.71
N ASN A 32 6.11 -5.31 -6.76
CA ASN A 32 6.96 -6.45 -7.10
C ASN A 32 8.39 -6.03 -7.45
N GLU A 33 8.53 -4.94 -8.22
CA GLU A 33 9.81 -4.36 -8.61
C GLU A 33 10.59 -3.87 -7.38
N TYR A 34 9.94 -3.13 -6.47
CA TYR A 34 10.62 -2.62 -5.27
C TYR A 34 10.97 -3.72 -4.27
N LEU A 35 10.13 -4.74 -4.13
CA LEU A 35 10.47 -5.90 -3.30
C LEU A 35 11.65 -6.69 -3.86
N THR A 36 11.85 -6.69 -5.17
CA THR A 36 12.91 -7.48 -5.82
C THR A 36 14.23 -6.72 -5.95
N HIS A 37 14.18 -5.44 -6.29
CA HIS A 37 15.36 -4.67 -6.68
C HIS A 37 15.61 -3.43 -5.82
N ASP A 38 14.56 -2.83 -5.25
CA ASP A 38 14.62 -1.51 -4.61
C ASP A 38 14.12 -1.55 -3.15
N PHE A 39 14.46 -2.61 -2.40
CA PHE A 39 13.87 -2.84 -1.06
C PHE A 39 14.14 -1.69 -0.08
N TYR A 40 15.23 -0.94 -0.25
CA TYR A 40 15.54 0.25 0.57
C TYR A 40 14.47 1.36 0.49
N ARG A 41 13.64 1.37 -0.56
CA ARG A 41 12.52 2.32 -0.73
C ARG A 41 11.30 1.96 0.10
N ILE A 42 11.23 0.72 0.58
CA ILE A 42 10.16 0.22 1.44
C ILE A 42 10.53 0.53 2.88
N LYS A 43 9.60 1.13 3.63
CA LYS A 43 9.80 1.51 5.03
C LYS A 43 8.73 0.87 5.90
N PRO A 44 9.00 0.56 7.18
CA PRO A 44 7.96 0.16 8.10
C PRO A 44 7.01 1.35 8.36
N VAL A 45 5.72 1.07 8.50
CA VAL A 45 4.77 2.01 9.08
C VAL A 45 4.99 2.05 10.59
N ASN A 46 5.09 3.24 11.17
CA ASN A 46 5.19 3.36 12.62
C ASN A 46 3.81 3.15 13.23
N LEU A 47 3.54 1.93 13.70
CA LEU A 47 2.25 1.53 14.25
C LEU A 47 2.26 1.56 15.79
N SER A 48 1.10 1.82 16.37
CA SER A 48 0.90 1.65 17.82
C SER A 48 0.85 0.18 18.25
N MET A 49 0.50 -0.72 17.32
CA MET A 49 0.43 -2.17 17.54
C MET A 49 1.59 -2.88 16.83
N LYS A 50 2.07 -4.00 17.38
CA LYS A 50 3.12 -4.84 16.76
C LYS A 50 2.56 -5.61 15.55
N GLN A 51 2.44 -4.93 14.42
CA GLN A 51 2.09 -5.54 13.12
C GLN A 51 3.16 -5.18 12.08
N ALA A 52 3.52 -6.14 11.24
CA ALA A 52 4.46 -5.93 10.14
C ALA A 52 3.73 -5.30 8.95
N ILE A 53 3.61 -3.97 8.97
CA ILE A 53 3.06 -3.18 7.85
C ILE A 53 4.18 -2.32 7.28
N TYR A 54 4.22 -2.30 5.95
CA TYR A 54 5.20 -1.55 5.18
C TYR A 54 4.51 -0.48 4.34
N GLU A 55 5.28 0.53 3.96
CA GLU A 55 4.86 1.62 3.11
C GLU A 55 5.90 1.93 2.05
N MET A 56 5.42 2.45 0.92
CA MET A 56 6.28 3.02 -0.11
C MET A 56 5.55 4.11 -0.89
N LYS A 57 6.33 5.03 -1.47
CA LYS A 57 5.83 6.00 -2.44
C LYS A 57 5.73 5.36 -3.82
N ILE A 58 4.65 5.65 -4.52
CA ILE A 58 4.44 5.28 -5.92
C ILE A 58 3.97 6.48 -6.72
N HIS A 59 4.21 6.45 -8.03
CA HIS A 59 3.71 7.43 -8.98
C HIS A 59 2.68 6.75 -9.88
N LEU A 60 1.44 7.25 -9.90
CA LEU A 60 0.34 6.73 -10.69
C LEU A 60 -0.20 7.87 -11.57
N GLY A 61 -0.14 7.71 -12.89
CA GLY A 61 -0.50 8.79 -13.82
C GLY A 61 0.40 10.02 -13.64
N LYS A 62 -0.18 11.12 -13.15
CA LYS A 62 0.51 12.40 -12.88
C LYS A 62 0.70 12.69 -11.38
N GLU A 63 0.28 11.77 -10.52
CA GLU A 63 0.21 12.00 -9.08
C GLU A 63 1.08 11.01 -8.31
N TYR A 64 1.58 11.48 -7.16
CA TYR A 64 2.29 10.64 -6.22
C TYR A 64 1.34 10.19 -5.11
N PHE A 65 1.47 8.93 -4.74
CA PHE A 65 0.74 8.31 -3.65
C PHE A 65 1.73 7.63 -2.71
N ARG A 66 1.26 7.35 -1.50
CA ARG A 66 1.82 6.32 -0.63
C ARG A 66 0.83 5.18 -0.51
N ILE A 67 1.36 3.97 -0.50
CA ILE A 67 0.59 2.75 -0.24
C ILE A 67 1.07 2.09 1.04
N ALA A 68 0.16 1.38 1.71
CA ALA A 68 0.49 0.48 2.80
C ALA A 68 0.13 -0.96 2.45
N PHE A 69 0.99 -1.88 2.84
CA PHE A 69 0.83 -3.31 2.53
C PHE A 69 1.43 -4.20 3.60
N ARG A 70 0.97 -5.45 3.65
CA ARG A 70 1.57 -6.54 4.44
C ARG A 70 2.22 -7.54 3.51
N ILE A 71 3.21 -8.27 4.03
CA ILE A 71 3.90 -9.34 3.33
C ILE A 71 3.72 -10.60 4.16
N ASP A 72 3.06 -11.59 3.58
CA ASP A 72 2.86 -12.92 4.15
C ASP A 72 3.51 -13.94 3.20
N ASP A 73 4.75 -14.34 3.51
CA ASP A 73 5.63 -15.11 2.61
C ASP A 73 5.79 -14.44 1.23
N LYS A 74 5.22 -15.02 0.17
CA LYS A 74 5.26 -14.47 -1.21
C LYS A 74 4.01 -13.69 -1.58
N ARG A 75 3.04 -13.58 -0.68
CA ARG A 75 1.80 -12.82 -0.88
C ARG A 75 1.93 -11.44 -0.30
N VAL A 76 1.53 -10.45 -1.07
CA VAL A 76 1.54 -9.05 -0.67
C VAL A 76 0.15 -8.51 -0.81
N HIS A 77 -0.40 -8.04 0.29
CA HIS A 77 -1.73 -7.43 0.31
C HIS A 77 -1.59 -5.92 0.48
N VAL A 78 -1.88 -5.19 -0.60
CA VAL A 78 -1.91 -3.73 -0.62
C VAL A 78 -3.32 -3.28 -0.22
N PHE A 79 -3.44 -2.67 0.95
CA PHE A 79 -4.73 -2.44 1.58
C PHE A 79 -5.08 -0.95 1.78
N TYR A 80 -4.09 -0.05 1.68
CA TYR A 80 -4.31 1.38 1.84
C TYR A 80 -3.54 2.19 0.80
N ILE A 81 -4.13 3.28 0.33
CA ILE A 81 -3.50 4.25 -0.56
C ILE A 81 -3.94 5.67 -0.17
N SER A 82 -3.03 6.63 -0.29
CA SER A 82 -3.31 8.03 0.02
C SER A 82 -2.37 8.96 -0.75
N GLN A 83 -2.82 10.17 -1.05
CA GLN A 83 -1.96 11.24 -1.59
C GLN A 83 -1.08 11.88 -0.51
N THR A 84 -1.24 11.50 0.77
CA THR A 84 -0.42 12.01 1.87
C THR A 84 1.03 11.55 1.76
N LEU A 85 1.90 12.40 1.22
CA LEU A 85 3.33 12.08 1.01
C LEU A 85 4.19 12.24 2.27
N ARG A 86 3.71 12.92 3.31
CA ARG A 86 4.46 13.09 4.57
C ARG A 86 4.30 11.82 5.42
N LYS A 87 5.40 11.09 5.65
CA LYS A 87 5.38 9.79 6.32
C LYS A 87 4.64 9.82 7.67
N LYS A 88 4.94 10.82 8.52
CA LYS A 88 4.30 10.95 9.84
C LYS A 88 2.77 11.08 9.77
N LEU A 89 2.24 11.73 8.73
CA LEU A 89 0.79 11.87 8.54
C LEU A 89 0.21 10.58 7.96
N PHE A 90 0.88 9.99 6.97
CA PHE A 90 0.49 8.71 6.39
C PHE A 90 0.46 7.59 7.45
N ASP A 91 1.46 7.50 8.32
CA ASP A 91 1.50 6.52 9.41
C ASP A 91 0.27 6.67 10.34
N LYS A 92 -0.19 7.91 10.61
CA LYS A 92 -1.40 8.15 11.40
C LYS A 92 -2.65 7.67 10.68
N GLU A 93 -2.76 7.94 9.39
CA GLU A 93 -3.86 7.48 8.55
C GLU A 93 -3.96 5.94 8.57
N VAL A 94 -2.83 5.26 8.35
CA VAL A 94 -2.77 3.78 8.38
C VAL A 94 -3.11 3.24 9.77
N ASN A 95 -2.61 3.85 10.85
CA ASN A 95 -2.97 3.45 12.22
C ASN A 95 -4.49 3.54 12.45
N GLN A 96 -5.10 4.67 12.07
CA GLN A 96 -6.55 4.85 12.21
C GLN A 96 -7.33 3.82 11.39
N PHE A 97 -6.88 3.54 10.17
CA PHE A 97 -7.49 2.53 9.31
C PHE A 97 -7.41 1.13 9.93
N VAL A 98 -6.24 0.72 10.39
CA VAL A 98 -6.02 -0.61 11.01
C VAL A 98 -6.82 -0.75 12.31
N ILE A 99 -6.86 0.28 13.16
CA ILE A 99 -7.64 0.27 14.41
C ILE A 99 -9.14 0.13 14.14
N ARG A 100 -9.66 0.77 13.09
CA ARG A 100 -11.07 0.62 12.70
C ARG A 100 -11.37 -0.81 12.27
N LEU A 101 -10.55 -1.38 11.38
CA LEU A 101 -10.72 -2.76 10.93
C LEU A 101 -10.63 -3.78 12.07
N SER A 102 -9.82 -3.54 13.10
CA SER A 102 -9.73 -4.45 14.26
C SER A 102 -10.91 -4.38 15.22
N LYS A 103 -11.78 -3.37 15.11
CA LYS A 103 -12.96 -3.21 15.96
C LYS A 103 -14.23 -3.81 15.36
N ASP A 104 -14.20 -4.13 14.06
CA ASP A 104 -15.33 -4.72 13.34
C ASP A 104 -15.33 -6.28 13.43
N TYR A 105 -14.48 -6.84 14.30
CA TYR A 105 -14.40 -8.27 14.66
C TYR A 105 -14.50 -8.42 16.18
#